data_AF-A0A3S1BN25-F1
#
_entry.id   AF-A0A3S1BN25-F1
#
_cell.length_a   1.000
_cell.length_b   1.000
_cell.length_c   1.000
_cell.angle_alpha   90.00
_cell.angle_beta   90.00
_cell.angle_gamma   90.00
#
_symmetry.space_group_name_H-M   'P 1'
#
loop_
_entity.id
_entity.type
_entity.pdbx_description
1 polymer ?
#
loop_
_entity_poly.entity_id
_entity_poly.type
_entity_poly.pdbx_seq_one_letter_code
_entity_poly.pdbx_strand_id
1 'polypeptide(L)'
;MILMLVTLTFTLICAASVINTKYMVEYGIRTNRLRFFDFRLDPRIRNTTWGSFFGGGSSFLSLFAVHQVAVHRCLTCRTLKEAKISVWICFPGFLVFFVLTSAVGLYMSAFFENCDPMTAKLVDR
;
A
#
# COMPACT_ATOMS: atom_id res chain seq x y z
N MET A 1 14.61 -1.14 2.84
CA MET A 1 13.56 -0.74 3.79
C MET A 1 13.79 0.67 4.35
N ILE A 2 14.92 0.94 5.03
CA ILE A 2 15.22 2.29 5.54
C ILE A 2 15.21 3.33 4.42
N LEU A 3 15.91 3.07 3.31
CA LEU A 3 15.90 3.96 2.13
C LEU A 3 14.48 4.21 1.60
N MET A 4 13.66 3.16 1.47
CA MET A 4 12.28 3.27 0.98
C MET A 4 11.39 4.09 1.94
N LEU A 5 11.55 3.90 3.25
CA LEU A 5 10.81 4.67 4.24
C LEU A 5 11.22 6.14 4.21
N VAL A 6 12.52 6.43 4.09
CA VAL A 6 13.02 7.81 3.95
C VAL A 6 12.49 8.48 2.68
N THR A 7 12.46 7.76 1.55
CA THR A 7 11.90 8.32 0.32
C THR A 7 10.40 8.54 0.44
N LEU A 8 9.65 7.61 1.05
CA LEU A 8 8.21 7.76 1.22
C LEU A 8 7.85 8.91 2.16
N THR A 9 8.57 9.06 3.27
CA THR A 9 8.34 10.18 4.20
C THR A 9 8.68 11.50 3.54
N PHE A 10 9.78 11.57 2.78
CA PHE A 10 10.13 12.74 2.00
C PHE A 10 9.04 13.09 0.98
N THR A 11 8.56 12.11 0.20
CA THR A 11 7.46 12.31 -0.76
C THR A 11 6.19 12.80 -0.08
N LEU A 12 5.85 12.29 1.11
CA LEU A 12 4.69 12.76 1.87
C LEU A 12 4.85 14.20 2.38
N ILE A 13 6.06 14.60 2.81
CA ILE A 13 6.34 15.97 3.23
C ILE A 13 6.20 16.93 2.04
N CYS A 14 6.79 16.59 0.90
CA CYS A 14 6.64 17.38 -0.33
C CYS A 14 5.17 17.45 -0.76
N ALA A 15 4.45 16.33 -0.76
CA ALA A 15 3.03 16.31 -1.10
C ALA A 15 2.19 17.20 -0.17
N ALA A 16 2.46 17.16 1.14
CA ALA A 16 1.79 17.98 2.13
C ALA A 16 2.12 19.49 1.99
N SER A 17 3.30 19.83 1.45
CA SER A 17 3.66 21.23 1.16
C SER A 17 2.91 21.80 -0.05
N VAL A 18 2.41 20.95 -0.96
CA VAL A 18 1.68 21.36 -2.16
C VAL A 18 0.17 21.32 -1.93
N ILE A 19 -0.32 20.25 -1.29
CA ILE A 19 -1.75 20.02 -1.03
C ILE A 19 -1.98 19.91 0.47
N ASN A 20 -2.99 20.61 0.98
CA ASN A 20 -3.40 20.48 2.37
C ASN A 20 -3.93 19.06 2.66
N THR A 21 -3.43 18.43 3.72
CA THR A 21 -3.88 17.10 4.18
C THR A 21 -5.40 17.01 4.35
N LYS A 22 -6.05 18.08 4.82
CA LYS A 22 -7.52 18.08 5.00
C LYS A 22 -8.25 17.93 3.66
N TYR A 23 -7.79 18.65 2.64
CA TYR A 23 -8.35 18.57 1.29
C TYR A 23 -8.17 17.17 0.69
N MET A 24 -7.01 16.56 0.89
CA MET A 24 -6.72 15.19 0.43
C MET A 24 -7.67 14.14 1.05
N VAL A 25 -7.97 14.26 2.35
CA VAL A 25 -8.92 13.36 3.03
C VAL A 25 -10.35 13.59 2.51
N GLU A 26 -10.77 14.84 2.40
CA GLU A 26 -12.09 15.21 1.87
C GLU A 26 -12.27 14.74 0.41
N TYR A 27 -11.25 14.89 -0.42
CA TYR A 27 -11.19 14.37 -1.79
C TYR A 27 -11.43 12.86 -1.83
N GLY A 28 -10.75 12.10 -0.97
CA GLY A 28 -10.90 10.65 -0.96
C GLY A 28 -12.28 10.18 -0.50
N ILE A 29 -12.91 10.92 0.42
CA ILE A 29 -14.29 10.67 0.86
C ILE A 29 -15.28 10.98 -0.27
N ARG A 30 -15.20 12.17 -0.89
CA ARG A 30 -16.15 12.58 -1.95
C ARG A 30 -16.05 11.72 -3.21
N THR A 31 -14.84 11.29 -3.58
CA THR A 31 -14.62 10.41 -4.74
C THR A 31 -14.83 8.93 -4.41
N ASN A 32 -15.20 8.63 -3.17
CA ASN A 32 -15.48 7.27 -2.71
C ASN A 32 -14.28 6.30 -2.90
N ARG A 33 -13.05 6.86 -2.92
CA ARG A 33 -11.78 6.12 -3.01
C ARG A 33 -11.28 5.64 -1.64
N LEU A 34 -11.68 6.32 -0.56
CA LEU A 34 -11.41 5.92 0.82
C LEU A 34 -12.46 4.89 1.30
N ARG A 35 -12.35 3.65 0.83
CA ARG A 35 -13.17 2.52 1.29
C ARG A 35 -12.33 1.54 2.09
N PHE A 36 -12.58 1.45 3.40
CA PHE A 36 -11.79 0.61 4.30
C PHE A 36 -12.21 -0.86 4.29
N PHE A 37 -13.51 -1.15 4.29
CA PHE A 37 -14.03 -2.52 4.41
C PHE A 37 -15.19 -2.76 3.45
N ASP A 38 -14.92 -3.47 2.35
CA ASP A 38 -15.93 -3.92 1.40
C ASP A 38 -15.92 -5.46 1.35
N PHE A 39 -16.85 -6.07 2.08
CA PHE A 39 -16.93 -7.53 2.25
C PHE A 39 -17.71 -8.24 1.13
N ARG A 40 -18.07 -7.53 0.06
CA ARG A 40 -18.76 -8.15 -1.08
C ARG A 40 -17.83 -9.11 -1.82
N LEU A 41 -18.38 -10.24 -2.25
CA LEU A 41 -17.70 -11.28 -3.04
C LEU A 41 -17.92 -11.05 -4.55
N ASP A 42 -17.85 -9.80 -5.02
CA ASP A 42 -17.95 -9.49 -6.46
C ASP A 42 -16.54 -9.30 -7.04
N PRO A 43 -16.08 -10.18 -7.95
CA PRO A 43 -14.75 -10.08 -8.55
C PRO A 43 -14.59 -8.89 -9.51
N ARG A 44 -15.68 -8.20 -9.87
CA ARG A 44 -15.62 -6.97 -10.69
C ARG A 44 -15.15 -5.75 -9.88
N ILE A 45 -15.28 -5.80 -8.56
CA ILE A 45 -14.76 -4.75 -7.69
C ILE A 45 -13.26 -4.97 -7.54
N ARG A 46 -12.47 -4.03 -8.05
CA ARG A 46 -11.00 -4.11 -8.10
C ARG A 46 -10.36 -4.48 -6.76
N ASN A 47 -10.81 -3.85 -5.67
CA ASN A 47 -10.29 -4.07 -4.32
C ASN A 47 -11.45 -4.38 -3.36
N THR A 48 -11.69 -5.66 -3.08
CA THR A 48 -12.55 -6.11 -1.98
C THR A 48 -11.68 -6.60 -0.81
N THR A 49 -12.27 -6.68 0.40
CA THR A 49 -11.56 -7.24 1.55
C THR A 49 -11.09 -8.67 1.26
N TRP A 50 -11.93 -9.48 0.61
CA TRP A 50 -11.62 -10.86 0.25
C TRP A 50 -10.55 -10.95 -0.83
N GLY A 51 -10.68 -10.17 -1.91
CA GLY A 51 -9.68 -10.14 -2.99
C GLY A 51 -8.32 -9.70 -2.47
N SER A 52 -8.29 -8.70 -1.57
CA SER A 52 -7.06 -8.22 -0.94
C SER A 52 -6.48 -9.24 0.04
N PHE A 53 -7.32 -9.94 0.80
CA PHE A 53 -6.86 -10.96 1.76
C PHE A 53 -6.27 -12.18 1.04
N PHE A 54 -6.96 -12.75 0.05
CA PHE A 54 -6.47 -13.93 -0.67
C PHE A 54 -5.36 -13.59 -1.68
N GLY A 55 -5.51 -12.50 -2.44
CA GLY A 55 -4.49 -12.05 -3.40
C GLY A 55 -3.23 -11.52 -2.71
N GLY A 56 -3.40 -10.68 -1.69
CA GLY A 56 -2.29 -10.19 -0.88
C GLY A 56 -1.66 -11.32 -0.06
N GLY A 57 -2.47 -12.16 0.60
CA GLY A 57 -2.01 -13.27 1.41
C GLY A 57 -1.17 -14.28 0.64
N SER A 58 -1.60 -14.67 -0.57
CA SER A 58 -0.81 -15.56 -1.45
C SER A 58 0.51 -14.92 -1.90
N SER A 59 0.49 -13.63 -2.25
CA SER A 59 1.70 -12.88 -2.63
C SER A 59 2.70 -12.80 -1.47
N PHE A 60 2.21 -12.54 -0.25
CA PHE A 60 3.04 -12.51 0.95
C PHE A 60 3.59 -13.89 1.31
N LEU A 61 2.76 -14.94 1.19
CA LEU A 61 3.21 -16.29 1.43
C LEU A 61 4.34 -16.67 0.48
N SER A 62 4.23 -16.32 -0.81
CA SER A 62 5.31 -16.55 -1.77
C SER A 62 6.60 -15.80 -1.38
N LEU A 63 6.47 -14.52 -1.00
CA LEU A 63 7.61 -13.68 -0.61
C LEU A 63 8.37 -14.20 0.62
N PHE A 64 7.71 -14.88 1.56
CA PHE A 64 8.39 -15.40 2.75
C PHE A 64 8.71 -16.89 2.69
N ALA A 65 7.90 -17.69 1.99
CA ALA A 65 8.04 -19.15 1.95
C ALA A 65 9.02 -19.62 0.88
N VAL A 66 9.03 -19.01 -0.31
CA VAL A 66 9.83 -19.50 -1.45
C VAL A 66 10.87 -18.50 -1.94
N HIS A 67 10.75 -17.22 -1.58
CA HIS A 67 11.73 -16.22 -2.01
C HIS A 67 13.11 -16.50 -1.40
N GLN A 68 14.09 -16.77 -2.26
CA GLN A 68 15.44 -17.23 -1.89
C GLN A 68 16.08 -16.38 -0.79
N VAL A 69 16.01 -15.05 -0.90
CA VAL A 69 16.61 -14.13 0.08
C VAL A 69 15.91 -14.22 1.44
N ALA A 70 14.60 -14.44 1.47
CA ALA A 70 13.84 -14.53 2.71
C ALA A 70 14.14 -15.85 3.43
N VAL A 71 14.13 -16.97 2.69
CA VAL A 71 14.50 -18.29 3.22
C VAL A 71 15.92 -18.29 3.75
N HIS A 72 16.87 -17.71 3.00
CA HIS A 72 18.27 -17.63 3.44
C HIS A 72 18.42 -16.87 4.76
N ARG A 73 17.72 -15.73 4.94
CA ARG A 73 17.72 -14.99 6.22
C ARG A 73 17.23 -15.84 7.38
N CYS A 74 16.16 -16.60 7.18
CA CYS A 74 15.64 -17.50 8.22
C CYS A 74 16.64 -18.60 8.58
N LEU A 75 17.38 -19.14 7.61
CA LEU A 75 18.40 -20.17 7.82
C LEU A 75 19.67 -19.66 8.52
N THR A 76 19.94 -18.35 8.48
CA THR A 76 21.07 -17.76 9.22
C THR A 76 20.82 -17.57 10.72
N CYS A 77 19.57 -17.71 11.19
CA CYS A 77 19.24 -17.62 12.62
C CYS A 77 19.77 -18.84 13.39
N ARG A 78 20.19 -18.67 14.64
CA ARG A 78 20.74 -19.77 15.45
C ARG A 78 19.68 -20.75 15.90
N THR A 79 18.44 -20.29 16.05
CA THR A 79 17.32 -21.13 16.50
C THR A 79 16.04 -20.85 15.70
N LEU A 80 15.15 -21.86 15.67
CA LEU A 80 13.82 -21.71 15.06
C LEU A 80 12.98 -20.63 15.74
N LYS A 81 13.17 -20.42 17.06
CA LYS A 81 12.46 -19.40 17.82
C LYS A 81 12.83 -17.99 17.35
N GLU A 82 14.13 -17.74 17.16
CA GLU A 82 14.62 -16.47 16.63
C GLU A 82 14.08 -16.21 15.22
N ALA A 83 14.15 -17.20 14.32
CA ALA A 83 13.62 -17.06 12.96
C ALA A 83 12.12 -16.69 12.95
N LYS A 84 11.30 -17.35 13.78
CA LYS A 84 9.87 -17.03 13.92
C LYS A 84 9.66 -15.60 14.43
N ILE A 85 10.38 -15.19 15.47
CA ILE A 85 10.29 -13.84 16.03
C ILE A 85 10.69 -12.78 14.98
N SER A 86 11.76 -13.02 14.23
CA SER A 86 12.20 -12.10 13.17
C SER A 86 11.14 -11.87 12.09
N VAL A 87 10.41 -12.91 11.70
CA VAL A 87 9.29 -12.79 10.74
C VAL A 87 8.14 -11.99 11.35
N TRP A 88 7.76 -12.27 12.60
CA TRP A 88 6.68 -11.53 13.28
C TRP A 88 7.01 -10.05 13.49
N ILE A 89 8.28 -9.70 13.76
CA ILE A 89 8.74 -8.31 13.88
C ILE A 89 8.71 -7.59 12.52
N CYS A 90 8.87 -8.29 11.39
CA CYS A 90 8.73 -7.67 10.07
C CYS A 90 7.29 -7.21 9.77
N PHE A 91 6.28 -7.93 10.27
CA PHE A 91 4.88 -7.65 9.99
C PHE A 91 4.42 -6.20 10.28
N PRO A 92 4.68 -5.60 11.47
CA PRO A 92 4.33 -4.20 11.72
C PRO A 92 5.05 -3.22 10.78
N GLY A 93 6.27 -3.53 10.35
CA GLY A 93 6.99 -2.73 9.35
C GLY A 93 6.26 -2.68 8.01
N PHE A 94 5.69 -3.81 7.56
CA PHE A 94 4.86 -3.85 6.36
C PHE A 94 3.55 -3.08 6.52
N LEU A 95 2.91 -3.14 7.70
CA LEU A 95 1.70 -2.35 7.96
C LEU A 95 1.96 -0.85 7.82
N VAL A 96 3.03 -0.34 8.43
CA VAL A 96 3.43 1.07 8.30
C VAL A 96 3.70 1.42 6.84
N PHE A 97 4.44 0.56 6.12
CA PHE A 97 4.73 0.76 4.70
C PHE A 97 3.46 0.88 3.84
N PHE A 98 2.47 0.02 4.07
CA PHE A 98 1.20 0.09 3.33
C PHE A 98 0.42 1.36 3.60
N VAL A 99 0.37 1.83 4.85
CA VAL A 99 -0.30 3.07 5.22
C VAL A 99 0.37 4.27 4.53
N LEU A 100 1.69 4.35 4.58
CA LEU A 100 2.45 5.44 3.94
C LEU A 100 2.25 5.45 2.43
N THR A 101 2.34 4.28 1.78
CA THR A 101 2.16 4.16 0.32
C THR A 101 0.73 4.51 -0.10
N SER A 102 -0.27 4.10 0.68
CA SER A 102 -1.67 4.45 0.43
C SER A 102 -1.92 5.95 0.56
N ALA A 103 -1.28 6.60 1.55
CA ALA A 103 -1.35 8.06 1.70
C ALA A 103 -0.72 8.78 0.51
N VAL A 104 0.44 8.34 0.02
CA VAL A 104 1.05 8.90 -1.22
C VAL A 104 0.11 8.77 -2.41
N GLY A 105 -0.50 7.59 -2.60
CA GLY A 105 -1.46 7.38 -3.69
C GLY A 105 -2.70 8.29 -3.60
N LEU A 106 -3.14 8.60 -2.38
CA LEU A 106 -4.25 9.52 -2.15
C LEU A 106 -3.87 10.98 -2.43
N TYR A 107 -2.68 11.41 -2.03
CA TYR A 107 -2.12 12.71 -2.42
C TYR A 107 -2.01 12.86 -3.93
N MET A 108 -1.47 11.86 -4.62
CA MET A 108 -1.38 11.88 -6.09
C MET A 108 -2.77 11.95 -6.73
N SER A 109 -3.74 11.20 -6.20
CA SER A 109 -5.12 11.23 -6.70
C SER A 109 -5.75 12.61 -6.57
N ALA A 110 -5.55 13.29 -5.44
CA ALA A 110 -6.04 14.64 -5.21
C ALA A 110 -5.30 15.69 -6.08
N PHE A 111 -3.99 15.51 -6.29
CA PHE A 111 -3.18 16.41 -7.13
C PHE A 111 -3.62 16.41 -8.58
N PHE A 112 -3.91 15.22 -9.14
CA PHE A 112 -4.28 15.07 -10.54
C PHE A 112 -5.80 15.16 -10.80
N GLU A 113 -6.60 15.61 -9.84
CA GLU A 113 -8.06 15.71 -10.03
C GLU A 113 -8.45 16.55 -11.26
N ASN A 114 -7.80 17.69 -11.45
CA ASN A 114 -8.10 18.59 -12.56
C ASN A 114 -7.38 18.21 -13.87
N CYS A 115 -6.50 17.21 -13.81
CA CYS A 115 -5.68 16.75 -14.94
C CYS A 115 -6.13 15.37 -15.43
N ASP A 116 -7.42 15.05 -15.30
CA ASP A 116 -7.97 13.79 -15.82
C ASP A 116 -8.02 13.83 -17.36
N PRO A 117 -7.24 12.98 -18.07
CA PRO A 117 -7.21 12.97 -19.54
C PRO A 117 -8.57 12.67 -20.17
N MET A 118 -9.46 11.99 -19.45
CA MET A 118 -10.84 11.74 -19.88
C MET A 118 -11.66 13.03 -19.92
N THR A 119 -11.51 13.88 -18.90
CA THR A 119 -12.19 15.20 -18.83
C THR A 119 -11.59 16.17 -19.85
N ALA A 120 -10.28 16.06 -20.11
CA ALA A 120 -9.59 16.84 -21.12
C ALA A 120 -9.86 16.38 -22.57
N LYS A 121 -10.68 15.33 -22.79
CA LYS A 121 -10.99 14.73 -24.11
C LYS A 121 -9.75 14.30 -24.90
N LEU A 122 -8.69 13.89 -24.20
CA LEU A 122 -7.46 13.41 -24.84
C LEU A 122 -7.52 11.92 -25.20
N VAL A 123 -8.50 11.19 -24.66
CA VAL A 123 -8.71 9.75 -24.88
C VAL A 123 -10.22 9.47 -24.95
N ASP A 124 -10.65 8.72 -25.98
CA ASP A 124 -12.03 8.24 -26.10
C ASP A 124 -12.26 6.96 -25.27
N ARG A 125 -13.48 6.82 -24.75
CA ARG A 125 -13.89 5.78 -23.79
C ARG A 125 -14.01 4.38 -24.40
#